data_AF-I3SEV2-F1
#
_entry.id   AF-I3SEV2-F1
#
_cell.length_a   1.000
_cell.length_b   1.000
_cell.length_c   1.000
_cell.angle_alpha   90.00
_cell.angle_beta   90.00
_cell.angle_gamma   90.00
#
_symmetry.space_group_name_H-M   'P 1'
#
loop_
_entity.id
_entity.type
_entity.pdbx_description
1 polymer ?
#
loop_
_entity_poly.entity_id
_entity_poly.type
_entity_poly.pdbx_seq_one_letter_code
_entity_poly.pdbx_strand_id
1 'polypeptide(L)'
;MLKKWLESPVVYQLGRHFDPFSVVMSSSPRFNMYGNEFGMGKAVAVLSGYANKFDGNVTAYEGFEGGGSMDLAVSLLPNAMRALESDEDFMNAVSVVNFSNLL
;
A
#
# COMPACT_ATOMS: atom_id res chain seq x y z
N MET A 1 -10.91 14.57 23.94
CA MET A 1 -10.99 13.50 22.93
C MET A 1 -10.74 12.13 23.56
N LEU A 2 -9.58 11.91 24.22
CA LEU A 2 -9.25 10.63 24.86
C LEU A 2 -10.27 10.16 25.92
N LYS A 3 -10.65 11.02 26.88
CA LYS A 3 -11.62 10.64 27.95
C LYS A 3 -12.96 10.15 27.40
N LYS A 4 -13.50 10.80 26.36
CA LYS A 4 -14.75 10.39 25.70
C LYS A 4 -14.60 9.08 24.90
N TRP A 5 -13.44 8.85 24.28
CA TRP A 5 -13.18 7.59 23.61
C TRP A 5 -13.08 6.43 24.60
N LEU A 6 -12.50 6.65 25.78
CA LEU A 6 -12.46 5.64 26.85
C LEU A 6 -13.85 5.27 27.38
N GLU A 7 -14.80 6.21 27.37
CA GLU A 7 -16.20 5.94 27.76
C GLU A 7 -16.95 5.10 26.72
N SER A 8 -16.61 5.22 25.43
CA SER A 8 -17.23 4.46 24.34
C SER A 8 -16.25 4.28 23.17
N PRO A 9 -15.33 3.29 23.24
CA PRO A 9 -14.32 3.10 22.22
C PRO A 9 -14.95 2.57 20.93
N VAL A 10 -14.62 3.23 19.82
CA VAL A 10 -14.94 2.73 18.48
C VAL A 10 -13.71 2.03 17.92
N VAL A 11 -13.84 0.75 17.62
CA VAL A 11 -12.80 -0.07 16.99
C VAL A 11 -13.25 -0.40 15.57
N TYR A 12 -12.49 0.05 14.58
CA TYR A 12 -12.77 -0.24 13.18
C TYR A 12 -12.55 -1.72 12.90
N GLN A 13 -13.61 -2.40 12.49
CA GLN A 13 -13.54 -3.78 12.00
C GLN A 13 -13.47 -3.77 10.48
N LEU A 14 -12.31 -4.10 9.93
CA LEU A 14 -12.01 -4.02 8.50
C LEU A 14 -13.02 -4.80 7.63
N GLY A 15 -13.48 -5.96 8.09
CA GLY A 15 -14.48 -6.77 7.35
C GLY A 15 -15.94 -6.35 7.51
N ARG A 16 -16.25 -5.30 8.29
CA ARG A 16 -17.64 -4.81 8.47
C ARG A 16 -17.86 -3.37 8.02
N HIS A 17 -16.81 -2.56 8.04
CA HIS A 17 -16.92 -1.11 7.84
C HIS A 17 -16.54 -0.65 6.44
N PHE A 18 -15.97 -1.52 5.61
CA PHE A 18 -15.62 -1.22 4.23
C PHE A 18 -16.58 -1.91 3.27
N ASP A 19 -17.01 -1.18 2.25
CA ASP A 19 -17.89 -1.69 1.21
C ASP A 19 -17.10 -2.65 0.29
N PRO A 20 -17.65 -3.84 -0.05
CA PRO A 20 -16.97 -4.82 -0.89
C PRO A 20 -16.59 -4.33 -2.30
N PHE A 21 -17.17 -3.23 -2.77
CA PHE A 21 -16.91 -2.65 -4.09
C PHE A 21 -16.20 -1.30 -4.00
N SER A 22 -15.57 -1.00 -2.86
CA SER A 22 -14.82 0.23 -2.64
C SER A 22 -13.31 0.03 -2.78
N VAL A 23 -12.64 1.10 -3.22
CA VAL A 23 -11.19 1.21 -3.16
C VAL A 23 -10.82 2.21 -2.06
N VAL A 24 -9.97 1.80 -1.14
CA VAL A 24 -9.50 2.62 -0.03
C VAL A 24 -8.03 2.94 -0.22
N MET A 25 -7.75 4.19 -0.54
CA MET A 25 -6.39 4.71 -0.64
C MET A 25 -5.88 5.12 0.74
N SER A 26 -4.71 4.61 1.12
CA SER A 26 -4.04 4.91 2.38
C SER A 26 -2.60 5.33 2.15
N SER A 27 -2.00 5.99 3.15
CA SER A 27 -0.65 6.58 3.07
C SER A 27 -0.54 7.68 2.00
N SER A 28 0.68 8.12 1.71
CA SER A 28 0.97 9.12 0.67
C SER A 28 2.39 8.92 0.11
N PRO A 29 2.58 9.04 -1.21
CA PRO A 29 3.92 9.00 -1.81
C PRO A 29 4.78 10.22 -1.45
N ARG A 30 4.21 11.21 -0.77
CA ARG A 30 4.94 12.40 -0.30
C ARG A 30 5.68 12.16 1.01
N PHE A 31 5.44 11.03 1.66
CA PHE A 31 6.18 10.67 2.87
C PHE A 31 7.55 10.15 2.47
N ASN A 32 8.60 10.82 2.97
CA ASN A 32 9.99 10.47 2.72
C ASN A 32 10.36 9.20 3.51
N MET A 33 9.98 8.04 2.95
CA MET A 33 10.22 6.75 3.58
C MET A 33 11.69 6.34 3.42
N TYR A 34 12.29 6.65 2.26
CA TYR A 34 13.67 6.28 1.94
C TYR A 34 14.74 7.17 2.58
N GLY A 35 14.36 8.35 3.11
CA GLY A 35 15.28 9.25 3.80
C GLY A 35 15.74 8.75 5.17
N ASN A 36 15.16 7.64 5.67
CA ASN A 36 15.61 6.99 6.90
C ASN A 36 16.78 6.04 6.58
N GLU A 37 18.00 6.45 6.93
CA GLU A 37 19.20 5.62 6.78
C GLU A 37 19.78 5.24 8.13
N PHE A 38 20.16 3.97 8.27
CA PHE A 38 20.68 3.40 9.53
C PHE A 38 22.16 2.95 9.41
N GLY A 39 22.91 3.52 8.47
CA GLY A 39 24.33 3.19 8.23
C GLY A 39 24.57 1.98 7.32
N MET A 40 23.51 1.44 6.71
CA MET A 40 23.57 0.33 5.73
C MET A 40 23.26 0.81 4.29
N GLY A 41 23.20 2.13 4.08
CA GLY A 41 22.73 2.74 2.84
C GLY A 41 21.20 2.92 2.79
N LYS A 42 20.72 3.40 1.65
CA LYS A 42 19.30 3.63 1.36
C LYS A 42 18.54 2.30 1.29
N ALA A 43 17.32 2.27 1.82
CA ALA A 43 16.45 1.09 1.71
C ALA A 43 16.11 0.77 0.23
N VAL A 44 16.00 -0.52 -0.10
CA VAL A 44 15.71 -1.00 -1.47
C VAL A 44 14.23 -1.00 -1.83
N ALA A 45 13.35 -1.11 -0.83
CA ALA A 45 11.91 -1.12 -1.00
C ALA A 45 11.20 -0.80 0.32
N VAL A 46 10.02 -0.18 0.23
CA VAL A 46 9.09 -0.01 1.36
C VAL A 46 8.01 -1.07 1.27
N LEU A 47 7.81 -1.83 2.35
CA LEU A 47 6.84 -2.92 2.39
C LEU A 47 5.81 -2.68 3.50
N SER A 48 4.55 -3.04 3.26
CA SER A 48 3.55 -3.18 4.32
C SER A 48 3.57 -4.58 4.91
N GLY A 49 3.49 -4.64 6.24
CA GLY A 49 3.18 -5.88 6.95
C GLY A 49 1.78 -6.41 6.61
N TYR A 50 1.43 -7.57 7.17
CA TYR A 50 0.14 -8.23 6.90
C TYR A 50 -1.06 -7.64 7.64
N ALA A 51 -0.82 -6.84 8.68
CA ALA A 51 -1.90 -6.23 9.45
C ALA A 51 -2.68 -5.21 8.60
N ASN A 52 -3.96 -5.02 8.93
CA ASN A 52 -4.84 -4.02 8.34
C ASN A 52 -5.11 -4.13 6.83
N LYS A 53 -4.83 -5.29 6.23
CA LYS A 53 -5.18 -5.59 4.83
C LYS A 53 -6.63 -6.11 4.73
N PHE A 54 -7.33 -5.64 3.71
CA PHE A 54 -8.67 -6.07 3.33
C PHE A 54 -8.83 -5.87 1.83
N ASP A 55 -9.86 -6.47 1.25
CA ASP A 55 -10.16 -6.36 -0.18
C ASP A 55 -10.41 -4.89 -0.57
N GLY A 56 -9.75 -4.42 -1.62
CA GLY A 56 -9.85 -3.04 -2.09
C GLY A 56 -8.92 -2.05 -1.36
N ASN A 57 -8.05 -2.51 -0.44
CA ASN A 57 -7.05 -1.66 0.17
C ASN A 57 -5.89 -1.40 -0.79
N VAL A 58 -5.54 -0.13 -0.96
CA VAL A 58 -4.35 0.32 -1.68
C VAL A 58 -3.55 1.24 -0.77
N THR A 59 -2.26 0.92 -0.57
CA THR A 59 -1.33 1.78 0.17
C THR A 59 -0.30 2.36 -0.78
N ALA A 60 -0.15 3.68 -0.77
CA ALA A 60 0.81 4.37 -1.63
C ALA A 60 2.10 4.75 -0.87
N TYR A 61 3.24 4.52 -1.51
CA TYR A 61 4.57 4.88 -1.04
C TYR A 61 5.30 5.72 -2.06
N GLU A 62 6.30 6.47 -1.60
CA GLU A 62 7.30 7.05 -2.50
C GLU A 62 7.93 5.93 -3.32
N GLY A 63 8.11 6.13 -4.63
CA GLY A 63 8.78 5.16 -5.49
C GLY A 63 10.29 5.16 -5.25
N PHE A 64 10.92 3.98 -5.28
CA PHE A 64 12.37 3.87 -5.06
C PHE A 64 13.20 4.74 -6.03
N GLU A 65 12.75 4.84 -7.28
CA GLU A 65 13.35 5.63 -8.36
C GLU A 65 13.34 7.13 -8.08
N GLY A 66 12.47 7.61 -7.18
CA GLY A 66 12.29 9.02 -6.89
C GLY A 66 11.64 9.79 -8.05
N GLY A 67 11.84 11.11 -8.12
CA GLY A 67 11.37 11.92 -9.25
C GLY A 67 9.85 12.05 -9.39
N GLY A 68 9.09 11.72 -8.33
CA GLY A 68 7.63 11.70 -8.35
C GLY A 68 7.02 10.33 -8.69
N SER A 69 7.84 9.28 -8.82
CA SER A 69 7.37 7.89 -8.88
C SER A 69 6.67 7.46 -7.59
N MET A 70 5.83 6.43 -7.68
CA MET A 70 5.13 5.85 -6.53
C MET A 70 5.07 4.34 -6.64
N ASP A 71 5.21 3.68 -5.48
CA ASP A 71 4.99 2.24 -5.35
C ASP A 71 3.64 2.00 -4.67
N LEU A 72 2.87 1.04 -5.16
CA LEU A 72 1.55 0.69 -4.62
C LEU A 72 1.56 -0.73 -4.03
N ALA A 73 1.15 -0.85 -2.78
CA ALA A 73 0.79 -2.14 -2.20
C ALA A 73 -0.73 -2.33 -2.30
N VAL A 74 -1.15 -3.25 -3.15
CA VAL A 74 -2.57 -3.54 -3.44
C VAL A 74 -2.97 -4.85 -2.76
N SER A 75 -4.09 -4.84 -2.04
CA SER A 75 -4.68 -6.03 -1.41
C SER A 75 -6.05 -6.29 -2.00
N LEU A 76 -6.19 -7.40 -2.72
CA LEU A 76 -7.43 -7.82 -3.35
C LEU A 76 -7.68 -9.31 -3.08
N LEU A 77 -8.94 -9.73 -3.18
CA LEU A 77 -9.27 -11.14 -3.25
C LEU A 77 -8.59 -11.81 -4.46
N PRO A 78 -8.27 -13.11 -4.38
CA PRO A 78 -7.48 -13.79 -5.41
C PRO A 78 -8.01 -13.66 -6.84
N ASN A 79 -9.35 -13.69 -7.01
CA ASN A 79 -9.97 -13.57 -8.32
C ASN A 79 -9.84 -12.15 -8.89
N ALA A 80 -10.00 -11.13 -8.05
CA ALA A 80 -9.87 -9.73 -8.45
C ALA A 80 -8.39 -9.38 -8.74
N MET A 81 -7.46 -9.88 -7.92
CA MET A 81 -6.03 -9.70 -8.18
C MET A 81 -5.64 -10.33 -9.53
N ARG A 82 -6.06 -11.57 -9.80
CA ARG A 82 -5.76 -12.23 -11.08
C ARG A 82 -6.34 -11.46 -12.27
N ALA A 83 -7.54 -10.90 -12.13
CA ALA A 83 -8.15 -10.10 -13.17
C ALA A 83 -7.34 -8.81 -13.43
N LEU A 84 -6.91 -8.11 -12.37
CA LEU A 84 -6.08 -6.91 -12.47
C LEU A 84 -4.72 -7.20 -13.12
N GLU A 85 -4.07 -8.29 -12.72
CA GLU A 85 -2.79 -8.74 -13.30
C GLU A 85 -2.91 -9.17 -14.78
N SER A 86 -4.13 -9.48 -15.24
CA SER A 86 -4.40 -9.87 -16.63
C SER A 86 -4.92 -8.70 -17.48
N ASP A 87 -5.13 -7.51 -16.89
CA ASP A 87 -5.62 -6.33 -17.59
C ASP A 87 -4.47 -5.61 -18.29
N GLU A 88 -4.45 -5.65 -19.63
CA GLU A 88 -3.34 -5.09 -20.42
C GLU A 88 -3.23 -3.57 -20.29
N ASP A 89 -4.35 -2.85 -20.19
CA ASP A 89 -4.35 -1.38 -20.07
C ASP A 89 -3.73 -0.95 -18.74
N PHE A 90 -4.08 -1.64 -17.66
CA PHE A 90 -3.47 -1.42 -16.35
C PHE A 90 -1.99 -1.81 -16.33
N MET A 91 -1.66 -3.01 -16.84
CA MET A 91 -0.29 -3.52 -16.84
C MET A 91 0.66 -2.71 -17.73
N ASN A 92 0.15 -2.04 -18.77
CA ASN A 92 0.92 -1.08 -19.56
C ASN A 92 1.23 0.22 -18.80
N ALA A 93 0.43 0.57 -17.78
CA ALA A 93 0.63 1.78 -16.98
C ALA A 93 1.52 1.54 -15.75
N VAL A 94 1.63 0.30 -15.26
CA VAL A 94 2.46 -0.04 -14.09
C VAL A 94 3.81 -0.63 -14.51
N SER A 95 4.84 -0.31 -13.74
CA SER A 95 6.16 -0.94 -13.91
C SER A 95 6.25 -2.18 -13.01
N VAL A 96 6.61 -3.33 -13.58
CA VAL A 96 6.87 -4.52 -12.78
C VAL A 96 8.24 -4.36 -12.11
N VAL A 97 8.26 -4.38 -10.78
CA VAL A 97 9.51 -4.29 -10.01
C VAL A 97 10.37 -5.50 -10.33
N ASN A 98 11.47 -5.28 -11.06
CA ASN A 98 12.44 -6.34 -11.32
C ASN A 98 13.46 -6.40 -10.19
N PHE A 99 13.21 -7.28 -9.21
CA PHE A 99 14.09 -7.47 -8.07
C PHE A 99 15.49 -8.00 -8.45
N SER A 100 15.70 -8.48 -9.69
CA SER A 100 17.04 -8.85 -10.17
C SER A 100 17.97 -7.66 -10.40
N ASN A 101 17.43 -6.44 -10.50
CA ASN A 101 18.22 -5.22 -10.71
C ASN A 101 18.60 -4.53 -9.38
N LEU A 102 18.18 -5.10 -8.24
CA LEU A 102 18.45 -4.59 -6.89
C LEU A 102 19.58 -5.38 -6.18
N LEU A 103 20.23 -6.31 -6.87
CA LEU A 103 21.39 -7.10 -6.41
C LEU A 103 22.60 -6.88 -7.30
#